data_AF-A0AAU9CGY1-F1
#
_entry.id   AF-A0AAU9CGY1-F1
#
_cell.length_a   1.000
_cell.length_b   1.000
_cell.length_c   1.000
_cell.angle_alpha   90.00
_cell.angle_beta   90.00
_cell.angle_gamma   90.00
#
_symmetry.space_group_name_H-M   'P 1'
#
loop_
_entity.id
_entity.type
_entity.pdbx_description
1 polymer ?
#
loop_
_entity_poly.entity_id
_entity_poly.type
_entity_poly.pdbx_seq_one_letter_code
_entity_poly.pdbx_strand_id
1 'polypeptide(L)'
;MVKEERVPDSEGIRNALSRVDFSDTFSTTNHQDSLEEIAKLIFGKKPPAWVQGLFRFRIAVGKLFGLKSVTPDDYSQEFSEGGYIGFFKIFRIAENEIIVGEDDKHLKFRASILKTDEPDFNIKVTTLVEFNNAMGKMYMFSIGPFHRMVVKSMIKNAEKRNKDTP
;
A
#
# COMPACT_ATOMS: atom_id res chain seq x y z
N MET A 1 -9.98 -15.13 -1.66
CA MET A 1 -9.37 -15.38 -0.35
C MET A 1 -8.17 -14.47 -0.17
N VAL A 2 -8.10 -13.79 0.97
CA VAL A 2 -6.91 -13.02 1.38
C VAL A 2 -6.26 -13.73 2.56
N LYS A 3 -4.96 -13.98 2.47
CA LYS A 3 -4.17 -14.67 3.49
C LYS A 3 -3.11 -13.73 4.06
N GLU A 4 -2.79 -13.89 5.34
CA GLU A 4 -1.67 -13.20 5.96
C GLU A 4 -0.40 -14.04 5.81
N GLU A 5 0.70 -13.39 5.45
CA GLU A 5 1.97 -14.07 5.16
C GLU A 5 3.15 -13.36 5.81
N ARG A 6 4.31 -14.01 5.75
CA ARG A 6 5.57 -13.37 6.14
C ARG A 6 5.99 -12.37 5.07
N VAL A 7 6.72 -11.35 5.50
CA VAL A 7 7.33 -10.35 4.60
C VAL A 7 8.26 -11.07 3.62
N PRO A 8 8.04 -10.93 2.29
CA PRO A 8 8.92 -11.53 1.30
C PRO A 8 10.25 -10.76 1.22
N ASP A 9 11.31 -11.46 0.86
CA ASP A 9 12.65 -10.89 0.74
C ASP A 9 12.92 -10.39 -0.69
N SER A 10 12.19 -9.35 -1.11
CA SER A 10 12.38 -8.70 -2.40
C SER A 10 13.40 -7.55 -2.32
N GLU A 11 14.04 -7.25 -3.44
CA GLU A 11 14.94 -6.10 -3.54
C GLU A 11 14.21 -4.78 -3.27
N GLY A 12 12.97 -4.63 -3.75
CA GLY A 12 12.17 -3.44 -3.49
C GLY A 12 11.90 -3.25 -2.01
N ILE A 13 11.54 -4.30 -1.28
CA ILE A 13 11.30 -4.25 0.17
C ILE A 13 12.58 -3.89 0.94
N ARG A 14 13.71 -4.53 0.62
CA ARG A 14 15.00 -4.26 1.30
C ARG A 14 15.45 -2.80 1.17
N ASN A 15 15.13 -2.16 0.06
CA ASN A 15 15.56 -0.79 -0.25
C ASN A 15 14.43 0.25 -0.09
N ALA A 16 13.22 -0.16 0.32
CA ALA A 16 12.06 0.72 0.38
C ALA A 16 12.19 1.80 1.47
N LEU A 17 12.82 1.46 2.60
CA LEU A 17 13.01 2.30 3.78
C LEU A 17 14.37 2.04 4.41
N SER A 18 14.91 3.02 5.13
CA SER A 18 16.19 2.87 5.82
C SER A 18 16.07 2.01 7.08
N ARG A 19 14.89 2.01 7.70
CA ARG A 19 14.51 1.17 8.83
C ARG A 19 13.04 0.77 8.71
N VAL A 20 12.72 -0.46 9.10
CA VAL A 20 11.33 -0.94 9.17
C VAL A 20 10.97 -1.17 10.63
N ASP A 21 10.09 -0.32 11.17
CA ASP A 21 9.58 -0.40 12.55
C ASP A 21 8.26 -1.18 12.66
N PHE A 22 7.52 -1.25 11.55
CA PHE A 22 6.30 -2.05 11.43
C PHE A 22 6.19 -2.61 10.01
N SER A 23 5.69 -3.84 9.91
CA SER A 23 5.35 -4.45 8.64
C SER A 23 4.20 -5.44 8.77
N ASP A 24 3.39 -5.55 7.73
CA ASP A 24 2.47 -6.66 7.52
C ASP A 24 2.43 -7.06 6.04
N THR A 25 2.10 -8.32 5.78
CA THR A 25 1.95 -8.83 4.41
C THR A 25 0.65 -9.59 4.29
N PHE A 26 -0.10 -9.25 3.25
CA PHE A 26 -1.30 -9.96 2.87
C PHE A 26 -1.25 -10.33 1.40
N SER A 27 -1.77 -11.50 1.06
CA SER A 27 -1.72 -12.01 -0.30
C SER A 27 -3.08 -12.44 -0.84
N THR A 28 -3.19 -12.39 -2.16
CA THR A 28 -4.36 -12.84 -2.95
C THR A 28 -3.89 -13.44 -4.27
N THR A 29 -4.81 -14.02 -5.03
CA THR A 29 -4.51 -14.61 -6.34
C THR A 29 -5.03 -13.70 -7.47
N ASN A 30 -4.17 -13.40 -8.44
CA ASN A 30 -4.57 -12.79 -9.70
C ASN A 30 -3.75 -13.37 -10.88
N HIS A 31 -4.46 -14.03 -11.80
CA HIS A 31 -3.87 -14.64 -13.00
C HIS A 31 -4.11 -13.86 -14.29
N GLN A 32 -4.98 -12.85 -14.24
CA GLN A 32 -5.55 -12.24 -15.45
C GLN A 32 -4.95 -10.86 -15.73
N ASP A 33 -4.60 -10.13 -14.68
CA ASP A 33 -4.21 -8.73 -14.78
C ASP A 33 -2.68 -8.55 -14.77
N SER A 34 -2.25 -7.49 -15.44
CA SER A 34 -0.90 -6.94 -15.32
C SER A 34 -0.65 -6.40 -13.92
N LEU A 35 0.63 -6.22 -13.55
CA LEU A 35 0.98 -5.69 -12.24
C LEU A 35 0.47 -4.25 -12.03
N GLU A 36 0.48 -3.44 -13.08
CA GLU A 36 -0.11 -2.10 -13.10
C GLU A 36 -1.61 -2.13 -12.81
N GLU A 37 -2.37 -2.98 -13.51
CA GLU A 37 -3.80 -3.13 -13.29
C GLU A 37 -4.11 -3.62 -11.87
N ILE A 38 -3.31 -4.56 -11.35
CA ILE A 38 -3.42 -5.05 -9.97
C ILE A 38 -3.21 -3.90 -8.99
N ALA A 39 -2.16 -3.09 -9.16
CA ALA A 39 -1.90 -1.93 -8.31
C ALA A 39 -3.06 -0.91 -8.38
N LYS A 40 -3.60 -0.65 -9.58
CA LYS A 40 -4.79 0.21 -9.77
C LYS A 40 -6.06 -0.38 -9.15
N LEU A 41 -6.25 -1.71 -9.15
CA LEU A 41 -7.38 -2.37 -8.50
C LEU A 41 -7.30 -2.26 -6.97
N ILE A 42 -6.09 -2.35 -6.40
CA ILE A 42 -5.86 -2.25 -4.96
C ILE A 42 -6.01 -0.79 -4.50
N PHE A 43 -5.37 0.17 -5.18
CA PHE A 43 -5.22 1.56 -4.71
C PHE A 43 -6.02 2.60 -5.50
N GLY A 44 -6.40 2.31 -6.75
CA GLY A 44 -7.07 3.25 -7.65
C GLY A 44 -8.60 3.23 -7.58
N LYS A 45 -9.21 2.16 -7.04
CA LYS A 45 -10.66 2.15 -6.76
C LYS A 45 -10.97 3.01 -5.54
N LYS A 46 -12.11 3.73 -5.57
CA LYS A 46 -12.61 4.47 -4.40
C LYS A 46 -12.68 3.50 -3.21
N PRO A 47 -11.92 3.75 -2.13
CA PRO A 47 -11.96 2.88 -0.98
C PRO A 47 -13.33 3.00 -0.29
N PRO A 48 -13.77 2.00 0.50
CA PRO A 48 -15.05 2.05 1.18
C PRO A 48 -15.22 3.35 2.00
N ALA A 49 -16.46 3.83 2.18
CA ALA A 49 -16.71 5.14 2.80
C ALA A 49 -16.09 5.32 4.19
N TRP A 50 -15.97 4.24 4.97
CA TRP A 50 -15.30 4.25 6.27
C TRP A 50 -13.78 4.45 6.15
N VAL A 51 -13.15 3.88 5.12
CA VAL A 51 -11.72 4.09 4.79
C VAL A 51 -11.48 5.51 4.30
N GLN A 52 -12.40 6.08 3.52
CA GLN A 52 -12.38 7.52 3.21
C GLN A 52 -12.50 8.37 4.48
N GLY A 53 -13.25 7.89 5.48
CA GLY A 53 -13.29 8.46 6.83
C GLY A 53 -11.92 8.46 7.51
N LEU A 54 -11.17 7.35 7.44
CA LEU A 54 -9.82 7.24 8.00
C LEU A 54 -8.81 8.14 7.27
N PHE A 55 -8.87 8.23 5.94
CA PHE A 55 -8.06 9.20 5.19
C PHE A 55 -8.40 10.65 5.55
N ARG A 56 -9.68 10.97 5.74
CA ARG A 56 -10.10 12.30 6.24
C ARG A 56 -9.60 12.56 7.66
N PHE A 57 -9.60 11.55 8.52
CA PHE A 57 -9.02 11.65 9.85
C PHE A 57 -7.51 11.88 9.78
N ARG A 58 -6.77 11.16 8.91
CA ARG A 58 -5.34 11.42 8.64
C ARG A 58 -5.12 12.88 8.22
N ILE A 59 -5.93 13.39 7.29
CA ILE A 59 -5.86 14.80 6.85
C ILE A 59 -6.16 15.76 8.01
N ALA A 60 -7.16 15.47 8.85
CA ALA A 60 -7.53 16.31 9.99
C ALA A 60 -6.42 16.36 11.05
N VAL A 61 -5.81 15.21 11.36
CA VAL A 61 -4.64 15.13 12.23
C VAL A 61 -3.46 15.89 11.60
N GLY A 62 -3.21 15.70 10.30
CA GLY A 62 -2.19 16.45 9.56
C GLY A 62 -2.39 17.97 9.62
N LYS A 63 -3.63 18.45 9.52
CA LYS A 63 -3.98 19.88 9.68
C LYS A 63 -3.67 20.40 11.09
N LEU A 64 -3.93 19.60 12.13
CA LEU A 64 -3.56 19.94 13.50
C LEU A 64 -2.04 20.10 13.67
N PHE A 65 -1.25 19.46 12.80
CA PHE A 65 0.21 19.53 12.73
C PHE A 65 0.75 20.43 11.60
N GLY A 66 -0.09 21.33 11.07
CA GLY A 66 0.31 22.32 10.08
C GLY A 66 0.63 21.77 8.69
N LEU A 67 0.18 20.56 8.36
CA LEU A 67 0.21 20.03 7.00
C LEU A 67 -0.98 20.62 6.22
N LYS A 68 -0.70 21.44 5.20
CA LYS A 68 -1.74 21.91 4.30
C LYS A 68 -2.24 20.72 3.49
N SER A 69 -3.54 20.49 3.51
CA SER A 69 -4.21 19.52 2.65
C SER A 69 -4.21 20.05 1.22
N VAL A 70 -3.13 19.81 0.49
CA VAL A 70 -3.04 20.16 -0.93
C VAL A 70 -2.56 18.90 -1.64
N THR A 71 -3.26 18.56 -2.72
CA THR A 71 -2.71 17.68 -3.75
C THR A 71 -1.26 18.09 -3.99
N PRO A 72 -0.27 17.18 -3.92
CA PRO A 72 1.13 17.55 -4.10
C PRO A 72 1.34 18.33 -5.40
N ASP A 73 2.23 19.33 -5.40
CA ASP A 73 2.49 20.16 -6.59
C ASP A 73 3.01 19.31 -7.77
N ASP A 74 3.61 18.14 -7.48
CA ASP A 74 4.10 17.15 -8.43
C ASP A 74 3.08 16.04 -8.77
N TYR A 75 1.79 16.21 -8.41
CA TYR A 75 0.78 15.19 -8.68
C TYR A 75 0.58 14.94 -10.18
N SER A 76 0.83 13.71 -10.60
CA SER A 76 0.61 13.21 -11.96
C SER A 76 -0.15 11.88 -11.91
N GLN A 77 -1.12 11.72 -12.81
CA GLN A 77 -1.85 10.44 -12.98
C GLN A 77 -1.13 9.47 -13.91
N GLU A 78 0.04 9.86 -14.44
CA GLU A 78 0.87 8.97 -15.23
C GLU A 78 1.37 7.81 -14.37
N PHE A 79 1.32 6.61 -14.95
CA PHE A 79 1.85 5.42 -14.30
C PHE A 79 3.36 5.31 -14.58
N SER A 80 4.13 6.09 -13.82
CA SER A 80 5.58 6.19 -13.92
C SER A 80 6.17 6.44 -12.53
N GLU A 81 7.47 6.21 -12.35
CA GLU A 81 8.14 6.61 -11.12
C GLU A 81 8.00 8.12 -10.91
N GLY A 82 7.56 8.53 -9.72
CA GLY A 82 7.17 9.90 -9.42
C GLY A 82 5.69 10.22 -9.67
N GLY A 83 4.99 9.42 -10.48
CA GLY A 83 3.53 9.47 -10.68
C GLY A 83 2.74 8.93 -9.49
N TYR A 84 1.42 8.85 -9.61
CA TYR A 84 0.52 8.51 -8.50
C TYR A 84 -0.53 7.45 -8.86
N ILE A 85 -0.80 6.54 -7.91
CA ILE A 85 -1.97 5.65 -7.92
C ILE A 85 -2.91 6.07 -6.80
N GLY A 86 -4.03 6.68 -7.16
CA GLY A 86 -4.93 7.28 -6.18
C GLY A 86 -4.22 8.40 -5.42
N PHE A 87 -3.94 8.18 -4.13
CA PHE A 87 -3.24 9.13 -3.26
C PHE A 87 -1.74 8.83 -3.09
N PHE A 88 -1.30 7.62 -3.45
CA PHE A 88 0.06 7.16 -3.16
C PHE A 88 0.99 7.44 -4.34
N LYS A 89 2.16 8.01 -4.04
CA LYS A 89 3.22 8.23 -5.02
C LYS A 89 3.88 6.91 -5.38
N ILE A 90 4.21 6.71 -6.64
CA ILE A 90 4.97 5.57 -7.13
C ILE A 90 6.46 5.88 -6.92
N PHE A 91 7.11 5.09 -6.06
CA PHE A 91 8.54 5.22 -5.75
C PHE A 91 9.42 4.34 -6.63
N ARG A 92 8.91 3.19 -7.06
CA ARG A 92 9.65 2.26 -7.91
C ARG A 92 8.70 1.43 -8.76
N ILE A 93 9.07 1.20 -10.02
CA ILE A 93 8.45 0.21 -10.90
C ILE A 93 9.52 -0.77 -11.35
N ALA A 94 9.37 -2.04 -10.98
CA ALA A 94 10.14 -3.16 -11.51
C ALA A 94 9.20 -4.14 -12.24
N GLU A 95 9.78 -5.12 -12.93
CA GLU A 95 9.03 -6.09 -13.74
C GLU A 95 7.94 -6.83 -12.94
N ASN A 96 8.27 -7.24 -11.72
CA ASN A 96 7.37 -8.01 -10.85
C ASN A 96 7.02 -7.30 -9.54
N GLU A 97 7.46 -6.05 -9.34
CA GLU A 97 7.23 -5.33 -8.09
C GLU A 97 6.99 -3.84 -8.31
N ILE A 98 5.98 -3.29 -7.64
CA ILE A 98 5.74 -1.85 -7.57
C ILE A 98 5.83 -1.42 -6.12
N ILE A 99 6.53 -0.32 -5.86
CA ILE A 99 6.54 0.34 -4.55
C ILE A 99 5.77 1.65 -4.65
N VAL A 100 4.70 1.78 -3.89
CA VAL A 100 4.00 3.04 -3.68
C VAL A 100 4.14 3.51 -2.23
N GLY A 101 3.91 4.78 -1.95
CA GLY A 101 3.98 5.25 -0.58
C GLY A 101 3.84 6.75 -0.42
N GLU A 102 4.14 7.19 0.79
CA GLU A 102 4.16 8.60 1.19
C GLU A 102 5.22 8.84 2.26
N ASP A 103 5.82 10.03 2.24
CA ASP A 103 6.75 10.50 3.26
C ASP A 103 6.10 11.63 4.06
N ASP A 104 5.77 11.34 5.33
CA ASP A 104 5.14 12.28 6.25
C ASP A 104 6.07 12.66 7.39
N LYS A 105 5.75 13.76 8.09
CA LYS A 105 6.55 14.23 9.24
C LYS A 105 6.67 13.21 10.38
N HIS A 106 5.65 12.37 10.59
CA HIS A 106 5.57 11.45 11.73
C HIS A 106 6.00 10.03 11.37
N LEU A 107 5.87 9.62 10.12
CA LEU A 107 6.30 8.32 9.60
C LEU A 107 6.52 8.38 8.08
N LYS A 108 7.29 7.42 7.57
CA LYS A 108 7.31 7.08 6.14
C LYS A 108 6.56 5.79 5.95
N PHE A 109 5.72 5.73 4.91
CA PHE A 109 4.94 4.55 4.57
C PHE A 109 5.31 4.08 3.17
N ARG A 110 5.45 2.77 3.01
CA ARG A 110 5.58 2.10 1.72
C ARG A 110 4.61 0.93 1.65
N ALA A 111 4.06 0.68 0.48
CA ALA A 111 3.37 -0.54 0.12
C ALA A 111 4.07 -1.15 -1.09
N SER A 112 4.63 -2.35 -0.92
CA SER A 112 5.10 -3.19 -2.02
C SER A 112 3.92 -3.99 -2.55
N ILE A 113 3.78 -4.05 -3.88
CA ILE A 113 2.91 -4.97 -4.60
C ILE A 113 3.83 -5.88 -5.41
N LEU A 114 4.04 -7.10 -4.91
CA LEU A 114 4.92 -8.10 -5.49
C LEU A 114 4.08 -9.19 -6.18
N LYS A 115 4.38 -9.47 -7.44
CA LYS A 115 3.85 -10.62 -8.18
C LYS A 115 4.90 -11.74 -8.19
N THR A 116 4.52 -12.90 -7.70
CA THR A 116 5.35 -14.12 -7.68
C THR A 116 4.85 -15.12 -8.74
N ASP A 117 5.66 -16.14 -9.00
CA ASP A 117 5.32 -17.25 -9.90
C ASP A 117 4.51 -18.35 -9.18
N GLU A 118 4.04 -18.11 -7.96
CA GLU A 118 3.21 -19.07 -7.23
C GLU A 118 1.86 -19.23 -7.95
N PRO A 119 1.26 -20.44 -7.95
CA PRO A 119 -0.04 -20.65 -8.59
C PRO A 119 -1.19 -19.99 -7.82
N ASP A 120 -1.04 -19.83 -6.52
CA ASP A 120 -2.01 -19.21 -5.62
C ASP A 120 -1.32 -18.21 -4.71
N PHE A 121 -2.05 -17.20 -4.24
CA PHE A 121 -1.51 -16.14 -3.39
C PHE A 121 -0.31 -15.41 -4.02
N ASN A 122 -0.30 -15.38 -5.35
CA ASN A 122 0.79 -14.89 -6.17
C ASN A 122 0.94 -13.37 -6.14
N ILE A 123 -0.03 -12.65 -5.59
CA ILE A 123 0.04 -11.21 -5.37
C ILE A 123 0.23 -10.97 -3.88
N LYS A 124 1.41 -10.48 -3.50
CA LYS A 124 1.78 -10.17 -2.11
C LYS A 124 1.84 -8.66 -1.94
N VAL A 125 1.06 -8.13 -1.02
CA VAL A 125 1.05 -6.71 -0.66
C VAL A 125 1.65 -6.56 0.72
N THR A 126 2.78 -5.86 0.78
CA THR A 126 3.54 -5.65 2.02
C THR A 126 3.51 -4.19 2.42
N THR A 127 2.97 -3.89 3.59
CA THR A 127 3.11 -2.58 4.23
C THR A 127 4.44 -2.52 4.96
N LEU A 128 5.18 -1.42 4.78
CA LEU A 128 6.39 -1.11 5.54
C LEU A 128 6.26 0.30 6.11
N VAL A 129 6.64 0.48 7.37
CA VAL A 129 6.59 1.79 8.04
C VAL A 129 7.88 2.06 8.80
N GLU A 130 8.41 3.27 8.61
CA GLU A 130 9.53 3.85 9.37
C GLU A 130 8.96 4.97 10.25
N PHE A 131 9.14 4.91 11.56
CA PHE A 131 8.70 5.97 12.47
C PHE A 131 9.77 7.07 12.55
N ASN A 132 9.37 8.30 12.24
CA ASN A 132 10.26 9.45 12.39
C ASN A 132 10.32 9.93 13.84
N ASN A 133 9.26 9.69 14.63
CA ASN A 133 9.16 10.12 16.03
C ASN A 133 8.10 9.31 16.81
N ALA A 134 7.97 9.59 18.12
CA ALA A 134 7.02 8.93 19.00
C ALA A 134 5.55 9.10 18.56
N MET A 135 5.21 10.19 17.87
CA MET A 135 3.86 10.39 17.32
C MET A 135 3.56 9.40 16.20
N GLY A 136 4.55 9.06 15.36
CA GLY A 136 4.42 8.00 14.35
C GLY A 136 4.05 6.65 14.96
N LYS A 137 4.72 6.29 16.06
CA LYS A 137 4.43 5.07 16.82
C LYS A 137 3.02 5.09 17.42
N MET A 138 2.62 6.19 18.06
CA MET A 138 1.28 6.34 18.66
C MET A 138 0.18 6.28 17.60
N TYR A 139 0.42 6.92 16.45
CA TYR A 139 -0.48 6.90 15.31
C TYR A 139 -0.69 5.47 14.81
N MET A 140 0.39 4.75 14.48
CA MET A 140 0.29 3.37 14.00
C MET A 140 -0.30 2.41 15.02
N PHE A 141 -0.02 2.60 16.30
CA PHE A 141 -0.67 1.82 17.37
C PHE A 141 -2.19 2.01 17.36
N SER A 142 -2.64 3.25 17.18
CA SER A 142 -4.07 3.60 17.18
C SER A 142 -4.80 3.13 15.92
N ILE A 143 -4.16 3.24 14.75
CA ILE A 143 -4.78 2.88 13.47
C ILE A 143 -4.53 1.42 13.05
N GLY A 144 -3.55 0.73 13.62
CA GLY A 144 -3.09 -0.60 13.22
C GLY A 144 -4.19 -1.66 13.07
N PRO A 145 -5.14 -1.79 14.02
CA PRO A 145 -6.26 -2.72 13.87
C PRO A 145 -7.13 -2.41 12.65
N PHE A 146 -7.40 -1.12 12.41
CA PHE A 146 -8.19 -0.67 11.26
C PHE A 146 -7.41 -0.82 9.96
N HIS A 147 -6.12 -0.49 9.95
CA HIS A 147 -5.20 -0.64 8.82
C HIS A 147 -5.27 -2.05 8.23
N ARG A 148 -5.12 -3.09 9.06
CA ARG A 148 -5.19 -4.49 8.59
C ARG A 148 -6.53 -4.81 7.92
N MET A 149 -7.63 -4.27 8.45
CA MET A 149 -8.97 -4.46 7.86
C MET A 149 -9.12 -3.73 6.52
N VAL A 150 -8.59 -2.50 6.43
CA VAL A 150 -8.55 -1.69 5.20
C VAL A 150 -7.79 -2.43 4.10
N VAL A 151 -6.55 -2.82 4.40
CA VAL A 151 -5.64 -3.47 3.43
C VAL A 151 -6.25 -4.77 2.91
N LYS A 152 -6.79 -5.62 3.80
CA LYS A 152 -7.50 -6.84 3.38
C LYS A 152 -8.68 -6.55 2.45
N SER A 153 -9.43 -5.48 2.70
CA SER A 153 -10.54 -5.08 1.82
C SER A 153 -10.06 -4.57 0.46
N MET A 154 -8.96 -3.82 0.42
CA MET A 154 -8.39 -3.29 -0.82
C MET A 154 -7.84 -4.42 -1.70
N ILE A 155 -7.12 -5.37 -1.10
CA ILE A 155 -6.52 -6.51 -1.80
C ILE A 155 -7.59 -7.41 -2.43
N LYS A 156 -8.74 -7.60 -1.77
CA LYS A 156 -9.86 -8.37 -2.33
C LYS A 156 -10.35 -7.84 -3.69
N ASN A 157 -10.20 -6.53 -3.95
CA ASN A 157 -10.62 -5.95 -5.23
C ASN A 157 -9.79 -6.42 -6.42
N ALA A 158 -8.60 -6.95 -6.16
CA ALA A 158 -7.69 -7.46 -7.17
C ALA A 158 -7.71 -9.00 -7.25
N GLU A 159 -8.62 -9.69 -6.55
CA GLU A 159 -8.71 -11.14 -6.68
C GLU A 159 -9.35 -11.56 -8.01
N LYS A 160 -8.59 -12.30 -8.84
CA LYS A 160 -9.07 -12.92 -10.08
C LYS A 160 -8.38 -14.25 -10.32
N ARG A 161 -9.05 -15.34 -9.94
CA ARG A 161 -8.59 -16.71 -10.18
C ARG A 161 -9.06 -17.20 -11.55
N ASN A 162 -8.26 -18.04 -12.20
CA ASN A 162 -8.75 -18.83 -13.33
C ASN A 162 -9.85 -19.78 -12.84
N LYS A 163 -10.89 -20.01 -13.67
CA LYS A 163 -12.04 -20.87 -13.29
C LYS A 163 -11.71 -22.37 -13.26
N ASP A 164 -10.49 -22.78 -13.60
CA ASP A 164 -10.11 -24.17 -13.83
C ASP A 164 -8.94 -24.67 -12.98
N THR A 165 -8.72 -24.12 -11.78
CA THR A 165 -7.82 -24.74 -10.80
C THR A 165 -8.66 -25.35 -9.69
N PRO A 166 -8.68 -26.69 -9.54
CA PRO A 166 -9.53 -27.39 -8.57
C PRO A 166 -9.26 -26.96 -7.12
#